data_AF-A0A9Q2XGK6-F1
#
_entry.id   AF-A0A9Q2XGK6-F1
#
_cell.length_a   1.000
_cell.length_b   1.000
_cell.length_c   1.000
_cell.angle_alpha   90.00
_cell.angle_beta   90.00
_cell.angle_gamma   90.00
#
_symmetry.space_group_name_H-M   'P 1'
#
loop_
_entity.id
_entity.type
_entity.pdbx_description
1 polymer ?
#
loop_
_entity_poly.entity_id
_entity_poly.type
_entity_poly.pdbx_seq_one_letter_code
_entity_poly.pdbx_strand_id
1 'polypeptide(L)'
;MKHEVIEKNVFLLVLLMVFAVSIGGLTQIVPLFFQDVTNKPVEGMKPYTALQLEGRDIYIREGCVQCHSQMIRPFRAETERYG
;
A
#
# COMPACT_ATOMS: atom_id res chain seq x y z
N MET A 1 8.71 -34.26 12.50
CA MET A 1 9.93 -33.42 12.48
C MET A 1 10.28 -33.05 13.91
N LYS A 2 11.55 -33.10 14.33
CA LYS A 2 11.95 -32.67 15.68
C LYS A 2 12.20 -31.15 15.65
N HIS A 3 11.33 -30.37 16.30
CA HIS A 3 11.46 -28.90 16.39
C HIS A 3 12.81 -28.46 16.96
N GLU A 4 13.38 -29.25 17.85
CA GLU A 4 14.70 -29.08 18.47
C GLU A 4 15.84 -28.79 17.46
N VAL A 5 15.80 -29.35 16.25
CA VAL A 5 16.84 -29.13 15.22
C VAL A 5 16.79 -27.70 14.67
N ILE A 6 15.59 -27.13 14.53
CA ILE A 6 15.38 -25.78 14.01
C ILE A 6 15.70 -24.76 15.11
N GLU A 7 15.18 -24.98 16.32
CA GLU A 7 15.33 -24.07 17.45
C GLU A 7 16.79 -23.91 17.90
N LYS A 8 17.60 -24.96 17.79
CA LYS A 8 19.02 -24.93 18.16
C LYS A 8 19.95 -24.38 17.06
N ASN A 9 19.44 -24.18 15.85
CA ASN A 9 20.22 -23.65 14.73
C ASN A 9 19.71 -22.26 14.33
N VAL A 10 20.39 -21.22 14.82
CA VAL A 10 20.02 -19.81 14.58
C VAL A 10 19.92 -19.48 13.09
N PHE A 11 20.84 -20.01 12.26
CA PHE A 11 20.84 -19.74 10.82
C PHE A 11 19.60 -20.34 10.15
N LEU A 12 19.29 -21.61 10.46
CA LEU A 12 18.10 -22.28 9.93
C LEU A 12 16.81 -21.60 10.37
N LEU A 13 16.73 -21.19 11.65
CA LEU A 13 15.57 -20.48 12.18
C LEU A 13 15.36 -19.13 11.46
N VAL A 14 16.41 -18.33 11.27
CA VAL A 14 16.32 -17.04 10.57
C VAL A 14 15.84 -17.22 9.13
N LEU A 15 16.37 -18.19 8.39
CA LEU A 15 15.95 -18.44 7.01
C LEU A 15 14.46 -18.83 6.93
N LEU A 16 13.99 -19.68 7.82
CA LEU A 16 12.59 -20.09 7.86
C LEU A 16 11.66 -18.93 8.25
N MET A 17 12.09 -18.05 9.18
CA MET A 17 11.32 -16.85 9.53
C MET A 17 11.22 -15.87 8.37
N VAL A 18 12.34 -15.57 7.70
CA VAL A 18 12.35 -14.71 6.51
C VAL A 18 11.42 -15.28 5.44
N PHE A 19 11.53 -16.58 5.14
CA PHE A 19 10.66 -17.23 4.17
C PHE A 19 9.18 -17.12 4.57
N ALA A 20 8.85 -17.44 5.82
CA ALA A 20 7.47 -17.40 6.31
C ALA A 20 6.85 -15.99 6.24
N VAL A 21 7.57 -14.95 6.67
CA VAL A 21 7.06 -13.57 6.66
C VAL A 21 6.98 -12.99 5.24
N SER A 22 7.89 -13.37 4.34
CA SER A 22 7.92 -12.86 2.97
C SER A 22 6.74 -13.33 2.13
N ILE A 23 6.14 -14.49 2.43
CA ILE A 23 5.00 -15.02 1.65
C ILE A 23 3.84 -14.01 1.58
N GLY A 24 3.52 -13.32 2.68
CA GLY A 24 2.46 -12.32 2.70
C GLY A 24 2.73 -11.15 1.74
N GLY A 25 3.92 -10.54 1.84
CA GLY A 25 4.32 -9.46 0.95
C GLY A 25 4.38 -9.88 -0.52
N LEU A 26 4.92 -11.08 -0.80
CA LEU A 26 5.00 -11.60 -2.15
C LEU A 26 3.61 -11.84 -2.76
N THR A 27 2.69 -12.42 -2.00
CA THR A 27 1.35 -12.75 -2.51
C THR A 27 0.43 -11.53 -2.64
N GLN A 28 0.63 -10.49 -1.84
CA GLN A 28 -0.22 -9.30 -1.85
C GLN A 28 0.34 -8.16 -2.72
N ILE A 29 1.65 -7.90 -2.67
CA ILE A 29 2.27 -6.73 -3.34
C ILE A 29 2.65 -7.08 -4.78
N VAL A 30 3.27 -8.25 -5.01
CA VAL A 30 3.82 -8.57 -6.35
C VAL A 30 2.74 -8.59 -7.44
N PRO A 31 1.55 -9.20 -7.23
CA PRO A 31 0.52 -9.20 -8.26
C PRO A 31 0.02 -7.78 -8.64
N LEU A 32 0.03 -6.83 -7.69
CA LEU A 32 -0.45 -5.46 -7.93
C LEU A 32 0.37 -4.71 -8.98
N PHE A 33 1.67 -5.01 -9.13
CA PHE A 33 2.51 -4.41 -10.19
C PHE A 33 2.03 -4.77 -11.61
N PHE A 34 1.26 -5.84 -11.76
CA PHE A 34 0.81 -6.36 -13.05
C PHE A 34 -0.70 -6.19 -13.27
N GLN A 35 -1.43 -5.62 -12.30
CA GLN A 35 -2.88 -5.40 -12.42
C GLN A 35 -3.20 -4.07 -13.08
N ASP A 36 -3.83 -4.11 -14.25
CA ASP A 36 -4.20 -2.91 -15.01
C ASP A 36 -5.13 -1.97 -14.25
N VAL A 37 -6.08 -2.52 -13.48
CA VAL A 37 -7.08 -1.75 -12.72
C VAL A 37 -6.48 -0.84 -11.66
N THR A 38 -5.26 -1.15 -11.17
CA THR A 38 -4.54 -0.35 -10.18
C THR A 38 -3.45 0.54 -10.79
N ASN A 39 -3.02 0.25 -12.03
CA ASN A 39 -1.87 0.92 -12.65
C ASN A 39 -2.25 1.88 -13.78
N LYS A 40 -3.41 1.73 -14.41
CA LYS A 40 -3.86 2.62 -15.49
C LYS A 40 -4.57 3.84 -14.90
N PRO A 41 -4.10 5.08 -15.17
CA PRO A 41 -4.81 6.28 -14.73
C PRO A 41 -6.14 6.41 -15.48
N VAL A 42 -7.10 7.11 -14.86
CA VAL A 42 -8.36 7.46 -15.52
C VAL A 42 -8.10 8.29 -16.79
N GLU A 43 -8.92 8.08 -17.81
CA GLU A 43 -8.79 8.77 -19.09
C GLU A 43 -8.79 10.29 -18.91
N GLY A 44 -7.84 10.96 -19.56
CA GLY A 44 -7.68 12.42 -19.49
C GLY A 44 -6.95 12.96 -18.25
N MET A 45 -6.62 12.12 -17.26
CA MET A 45 -5.81 12.53 -16.11
C MET A 45 -4.40 12.92 -16.54
N LYS A 46 -3.94 14.09 -16.08
CA LYS A 46 -2.57 14.57 -16.28
C LYS A 46 -1.83 14.59 -14.94
N PRO A 47 -0.49 14.48 -14.94
CA PRO A 47 0.30 14.76 -13.75
C PRO A 47 0.01 16.16 -13.19
N TYR A 48 0.20 16.34 -11.89
CA TYR A 48 0.09 17.63 -11.24
C TYR A 48 1.00 18.67 -11.91
N THR A 49 0.52 19.92 -12.01
CA THR A 49 1.38 21.04 -12.39
C THR A 49 2.41 21.31 -11.29
N ALA A 50 3.49 22.05 -11.60
CA ALA A 50 4.53 22.37 -10.63
C ALA A 50 3.97 23.01 -9.34
N LEU A 51 3.03 23.95 -9.47
CA LEU A 51 2.41 24.60 -8.33
C LEU A 51 1.52 23.65 -7.52
N GLN A 52 0.78 22.75 -8.19
CA GLN A 52 -0.06 21.76 -7.51
C GLN A 52 0.77 20.72 -6.77
N LEU A 53 1.90 20.30 -7.36
CA LEU A 53 2.82 19.36 -6.74
C LEU A 53 3.41 19.96 -5.45
N GLU A 54 3.90 21.21 -5.51
CA GLU A 54 4.37 21.93 -4.32
C GLU A 54 3.24 22.08 -3.27
N GLY A 55 2.02 22.39 -3.70
CA GLY A 55 0.85 22.43 -2.82
C GLY A 55 0.55 21.10 -2.14
N ARG A 56 0.74 19.96 -2.84
CA ARG A 56 0.58 18.61 -2.27
C ARG A 56 1.66 18.32 -1.23
N ASP A 57 2.89 18.74 -1.48
CA ASP A 57 3.98 18.51 -0.54
C ASP A 57 3.79 19.35 0.73
N ILE A 58 3.27 20.57 0.60
CA ILE A 58 2.77 21.38 1.74
C ILE A 58 1.63 20.66 2.48
N TYR A 59 0.64 20.11 1.77
CA TYR A 59 -0.48 19.37 2.36
C TYR A 59 0.01 18.17 3.22
N ILE A 60 1.04 17.45 2.75
CA ILE A 60 1.67 16.37 3.52
C ILE A 60 2.45 16.93 4.72
N ARG A 61 3.23 18.01 4.51
CA ARG A 61 4.05 18.67 5.55
C ARG A 61 3.21 19.18 6.72
N GLU A 62 2.04 19.75 6.45
CA GLU A 62 1.10 20.22 7.48
C GLU A 62 0.27 19.09 8.12
N GLY A 63 0.49 17.84 7.69
CA GLY A 63 -0.21 16.68 8.25
C GLY A 63 -1.70 16.65 7.93
N CYS A 64 -2.16 17.31 6.86
CA CYS A 64 -3.58 17.38 6.53
C CYS A 64 -4.21 15.98 6.38
N VAL A 65 -3.45 14.98 5.93
CA VAL A 65 -3.84 13.56 5.83
C VAL A 65 -4.27 12.95 7.18
N GLN A 66 -3.90 13.54 8.32
CA GLN A 66 -4.29 13.05 9.65
C GLN A 66 -5.74 13.38 9.99
N CYS A 67 -6.33 14.41 9.37
CA CYS A 67 -7.71 14.82 9.60
C CYS A 67 -8.61 14.67 8.37
N HIS A 68 -8.03 14.64 7.16
CA HIS A 68 -8.77 14.60 5.91
C HIS A 68 -8.50 13.29 5.17
N SER A 69 -9.59 12.59 4.78
CA SER A 69 -9.53 11.39 3.95
C SER A 69 -9.74 11.72 2.48
N GLN A 70 -8.96 11.08 1.61
CA GLN A 70 -8.97 11.28 0.15
C GLN A 70 -9.43 10.02 -0.60
N MET A 71 -10.22 9.17 0.06
CA MET A 71 -10.82 7.98 -0.52
C MET A 71 -12.29 7.87 -0.09
N ILE A 72 -13.21 7.99 -1.05
CA ILE A 72 -14.65 7.80 -0.86
C ILE A 72 -14.93 6.30 -0.97
N ARG A 73 -15.61 5.72 0.03
CA ARG A 73 -15.97 4.29 0.01
C ARG A 73 -17.24 4.07 -0.81
N PRO A 74 -17.45 2.87 -1.40
CA PRO A 74 -18.57 2.59 -2.30
C PRO A 74 -19.88 2.32 -1.54
N PHE A 75 -20.27 3.22 -0.63
CA PHE A 75 -21.55 3.18 0.08
C PHE A 75 -22.44 4.33 -0.39
N ARG A 76 -23.75 4.08 -0.52
CA ARG A 76 -24.72 5.09 -0.97
C ARG A 76 -24.60 6.41 -0.19
N ALA A 77 -24.49 6.32 1.14
CA ALA A 77 -24.41 7.50 2.02
C ALA A 77 -23.14 8.34 1.80
N GLU A 78 -22.03 7.74 1.35
CA GLU A 78 -20.81 8.48 1.04
C GLU A 78 -20.89 9.12 -0.34
N THR A 79 -21.40 8.40 -1.34
CA THR A 79 -21.65 8.95 -2.69
C THR A 79 -22.63 10.13 -2.64
N GLU A 80 -23.74 10.00 -1.91
CA GLU A 80 -24.71 11.11 -1.73
C GLU A 80 -24.09 12.34 -1.03
N ARG A 81 -23.05 12.15 -0.20
CA ARG A 81 -22.43 13.22 0.57
C ARG A 81 -21.26 13.89 -0.16
N TYR A 82 -20.40 13.10 -0.80
CA TYR A 82 -19.12 13.55 -1.33
C TYR A 82 -19.04 13.53 -2.86
N GLY A 83 -19.99 12.86 -3.53
CA GLY A 83 -19.98 12.63 -4.97
C GLY A 83 -19.83 11.15 -5.33
#